data_AF-A0ABD3FFZ0-F1
#
_entry.id   AF-A0ABD3FFZ0-F1
#
_cell.length_a   1.000
_cell.length_b   1.000
_cell.length_c   1.000
_cell.angle_alpha   90.00
_cell.angle_beta   90.00
_cell.angle_gamma   90.00
#
_symmetry.space_group_name_H-M   'P 1'
#
loop_
_entity.id
_entity.type
_entity.pdbx_description
1 polymer ?
#
loop_
_entity_poly.entity_id
_entity_poly.type
_entity_poly.pdbx_seq_one_letter_code
_entity_poly.pdbx_strand_id
1 'polypeptide(L)'
;MYMMYSIEHKEMGGRLAPERSDHERRCQYVSAHLPGLAASAANNPRSATRKPTQGEVLEIQADLDAIEAPPALPKEIHTFWGAFSWANNPWIPDSNAQHLASRKYDGIEDMPIEDLHIQRTGRTTYSVRVPPVPGGAAGHTVAKLERWAFASSPRVNVGDCLGKSPPLALRRPPQLRQEYFWQVVDMTSVMGWSADGEASIELEQQDNGVHWEVVDHHNARKDAKKLQRRPGEIIFEANPQIHGYPWAVKGSKANSKVIRELKQQPRLELRSNATPHLSKISDKLEAWTNKDMRVKGQQSQTPRNLWAHQNTITDFQIWVAYRLAVKQLNLYYPGREQQSACPQDPGCSETESSSSHIVWGCRRAQQFWRKWLEHWFGQEFTGAQVDSFRDHFAAREAPQVSDRLRERLSQYSGSSMQNLKARCEEFGGQCAAWQLRNQVVHEQKIWPAAKQLEYMWGSCFRHLREVARRESLRSQTRMEGLRLKLCLDCLDNISIERASPGFPKEPAPARWLKDTEPRFAKRLRLYKEVIN
;
A
#
# COMPACT_ATOMS: atom_id res chain seq x y z
N MET A 1 5.09 -13.44 -4.92
CA MET A 1 6.24 -12.64 -4.44
C MET A 1 6.73 -11.61 -5.46
N TYR A 2 6.87 -11.95 -6.76
CA TYR A 2 7.28 -11.00 -7.82
C TYR A 2 6.33 -9.81 -8.08
N MET A 3 5.01 -9.91 -7.83
CA MET A 3 4.07 -8.79 -7.99
C MET A 3 4.15 -7.72 -6.87
N MET A 4 4.73 -8.05 -5.70
CA MET A 4 4.89 -7.07 -4.61
C MET A 4 6.05 -6.10 -4.89
N TYR A 5 7.13 -6.56 -5.53
CA TYR A 5 8.29 -5.74 -5.87
C TYR A 5 7.98 -4.58 -6.84
N SER A 6 7.10 -4.80 -7.81
CA SER A 6 6.73 -3.79 -8.83
C SER A 6 5.82 -2.68 -8.29
N ILE A 7 4.91 -3.02 -7.37
CA ILE A 7 3.99 -2.05 -6.74
C ILE A 7 4.75 -1.18 -5.74
N GLU A 8 5.69 -1.77 -4.99
CA GLU A 8 6.55 -1.02 -4.07
C GLU A 8 7.43 -0.01 -4.79
N HIS A 9 8.05 -0.34 -5.94
CA HIS A 9 8.87 0.63 -6.68
C HIS A 9 8.13 1.91 -7.11
N LYS A 10 6.88 1.81 -7.57
CA LYS A 10 6.07 2.99 -7.97
C LYS A 10 5.58 3.83 -6.80
N GLU A 11 5.17 3.20 -5.69
CA GLU A 11 4.78 3.94 -4.48
C GLU A 11 6.01 4.50 -3.74
N MET A 12 7.17 3.84 -3.83
CA MET A 12 8.42 4.27 -3.22
C MET A 12 9.10 5.41 -3.98
N GLY A 13 8.93 5.51 -5.30
CA GLY A 13 9.36 6.69 -6.06
C GLY A 13 8.81 8.01 -5.50
N GLY A 14 7.60 7.98 -4.90
CA GLY A 14 7.02 9.14 -4.22
C GLY A 14 7.59 9.44 -2.82
N ARG A 15 8.08 8.42 -2.10
CA ARG A 15 8.73 8.59 -0.78
C ARG A 15 10.20 8.99 -0.88
N LEU A 16 10.84 8.55 -1.96
CA LEU A 16 12.22 8.88 -2.27
C LEU A 16 12.33 10.11 -3.16
N ALA A 17 11.21 10.69 -3.63
CA ALA A 17 11.27 11.91 -4.43
C ALA A 17 11.96 13.03 -3.64
N PRO A 18 12.78 13.86 -4.31
CA PRO A 18 13.30 15.07 -3.69
C PRO A 18 12.16 15.92 -3.14
N GLU A 19 12.42 16.62 -2.03
CA GLU A 19 11.50 17.65 -1.56
C GLU A 19 11.20 18.64 -2.70
N ARG A 20 9.99 19.21 -2.74
CA ARG A 20 9.57 20.07 -3.84
C ARG A 20 10.58 21.18 -4.15
N SER A 21 11.16 21.80 -3.12
CA SER A 21 12.18 22.84 -3.29
C SER A 21 13.50 22.31 -3.85
N ASP A 22 13.92 21.10 -3.47
CA ASP A 22 15.13 20.48 -4.04
C ASP A 22 14.88 20.05 -5.49
N HIS A 23 13.69 19.50 -5.77
CA HIS A 23 13.26 19.16 -7.12
C HIS A 23 13.25 20.39 -8.03
N GLU A 24 12.65 21.50 -7.59
CA GLU A 24 12.60 22.76 -8.33
C GLU A 24 14.02 23.30 -8.63
N ARG A 25 14.94 23.22 -7.66
CA ARG A 25 16.35 23.60 -7.86
C ARG A 25 17.05 22.71 -8.88
N ARG A 26 16.81 21.41 -8.85
CA ARG A 26 17.36 20.46 -9.84
C ARG A 26 16.80 20.71 -11.24
N CYS A 27 15.50 20.99 -11.36
CA CYS A 27 14.90 21.39 -12.64
C CYS A 27 15.54 22.67 -13.18
N GLN A 28 15.70 23.70 -12.34
CA GLN A 28 16.36 24.96 -12.71
C GLN A 28 17.81 24.72 -13.20
N TYR A 29 18.56 23.89 -12.46
CA TYR A 29 19.91 23.50 -12.84
C TYR A 29 19.96 22.82 -14.22
N VAL A 30 19.11 21.81 -14.45
CA VAL A 30 19.07 21.10 -15.74
C VAL A 30 18.62 22.04 -16.87
N SER A 31 17.61 22.87 -16.67
CA SER A 31 17.17 23.84 -17.68
C SER A 31 18.25 24.88 -18.01
N ALA A 32 19.09 25.28 -17.05
CA ALA A 32 20.16 26.24 -17.27
C ALA A 32 21.36 25.65 -18.03
N HIS A 33 21.77 24.41 -17.70
CA HIS A 33 23.04 23.86 -18.19
C HIS A 33 22.89 22.81 -19.31
N LEU A 34 21.78 22.05 -19.34
CA LEU A 34 21.59 21.00 -20.34
C LEU A 34 21.55 21.55 -21.79
N PRO A 35 20.96 22.73 -22.09
CA PRO A 35 20.99 23.28 -23.44
C PRO A 35 22.41 23.55 -23.96
N GLY A 36 23.31 24.05 -23.09
CA GLY A 36 24.71 24.31 -23.46
C GLY A 36 25.48 23.03 -23.77
N LEU A 37 25.33 22.00 -22.93
CA LEU A 37 25.89 20.67 -23.18
C LEU A 37 25.32 20.04 -24.45
N ALA A 38 24.01 20.17 -24.67
CA ALA A 38 23.32 19.70 -25.86
C ALA A 38 23.76 20.40 -27.15
N ALA A 39 24.13 21.68 -27.08
CA ALA A 39 24.66 22.43 -28.20
C ALA A 39 26.10 21.99 -28.55
N SER A 40 26.93 21.73 -27.54
CA SER A 40 28.28 21.18 -27.74
C SER A 40 28.22 19.80 -28.42
N ALA A 41 27.32 18.93 -27.96
CA ALA A 41 27.02 17.63 -28.58
C ALA A 41 26.53 17.77 -30.04
N ALA A 42 25.61 18.70 -30.30
CA ALA A 42 25.06 18.93 -31.65
C ALA A 42 26.11 19.45 -32.65
N ASN A 43 27.15 20.14 -32.18
CA ASN A 43 28.24 20.63 -33.01
C ASN A 43 29.21 19.51 -33.46
N ASN A 44 29.04 18.27 -32.98
CA ASN A 44 29.73 17.11 -33.51
C ASN A 44 28.91 16.52 -34.69
N PRO A 45 29.29 16.78 -35.96
CA PRO A 45 28.52 16.35 -37.12
C PRO A 45 28.39 14.83 -37.24
N ARG A 46 29.28 14.06 -36.60
CA ARG A 46 29.19 12.59 -36.51
C ARG A 46 28.07 12.11 -35.58
N SER A 47 27.61 12.93 -34.63
CA SER A 47 26.61 12.54 -33.63
C SER A 47 25.16 12.85 -34.04
N ALA A 48 24.94 13.81 -34.96
CA ALA A 48 23.60 14.33 -35.26
C ALA A 48 22.69 13.34 -36.02
N THR A 49 23.25 12.59 -36.97
CA THR A 49 22.49 11.66 -37.84
C THR A 49 22.80 10.20 -37.57
N ARG A 50 23.90 9.90 -36.86
CA ARG A 50 24.32 8.55 -36.54
C ARG A 50 23.40 7.93 -35.49
N LYS A 51 23.02 6.68 -35.71
CA LYS A 51 22.35 5.82 -34.71
C LYS A 51 23.35 4.79 -34.20
N PRO A 52 23.41 4.51 -32.90
CA PRO A 52 24.28 3.46 -32.37
C PRO A 52 23.84 2.08 -32.84
N THR A 53 24.81 1.19 -32.95
CA THR A 53 24.56 -0.24 -33.10
C THR A 53 24.18 -0.88 -31.76
N GLN A 54 23.51 -2.03 -31.79
CA GLN A 54 23.09 -2.72 -30.57
C GLN A 54 24.31 -3.11 -29.72
N GLY A 55 24.31 -2.68 -28.45
CA GLY A 55 25.42 -2.94 -27.52
C GLY A 55 26.63 -2.03 -27.70
N GLU A 56 26.55 -1.02 -28.57
CA GLU A 56 27.60 -0.03 -28.74
C GLU A 56 27.80 0.79 -27.45
N VAL A 57 29.08 0.97 -27.07
CA VAL A 57 29.48 1.90 -26.03
C VAL A 57 29.68 3.27 -26.67
N LEU A 58 28.88 4.25 -26.25
CA LEU A 58 29.00 5.63 -26.72
C LEU A 58 30.09 6.35 -25.95
N GLU A 59 31.00 6.99 -26.67
CA GLU A 59 31.91 7.99 -26.11
C GLU A 59 31.27 9.37 -26.22
N ILE A 60 31.15 10.04 -25.09
CA ILE A 60 30.46 11.32 -24.93
C ILE A 60 31.46 12.34 -24.43
N GLN A 61 31.52 13.49 -25.10
CA GLN A 61 32.32 14.62 -24.65
C GLN A 61 31.46 15.64 -23.89
N ALA A 62 31.76 15.85 -22.61
CA ALA A 62 31.25 16.95 -21.81
C ALA A 62 32.24 17.40 -20.74
N ASP A 63 32.43 18.72 -20.67
CA ASP A 63 33.10 19.34 -19.54
C ASP A 63 32.10 19.63 -18.42
N LEU A 64 31.78 18.58 -17.64
CA LEU A 64 30.94 18.73 -16.46
C LEU A 64 31.64 19.54 -15.36
N ASP A 65 32.96 19.76 -15.42
CA ASP A 65 33.66 20.58 -14.43
C ASP A 65 33.49 22.08 -14.68
N ALA A 66 33.20 22.47 -15.92
CA ALA A 66 32.96 23.86 -16.33
C ALA A 66 31.56 24.41 -15.95
N ILE A 67 30.63 23.55 -15.54
CA ILE A 67 29.30 23.97 -15.04
C ILE A 67 29.32 24.07 -13.50
N GLU A 68 28.27 24.61 -12.88
CA GLU A 68 28.12 24.55 -11.41
C GLU A 68 27.81 23.10 -10.98
N ALA A 69 28.06 22.70 -9.74
CA ALA A 69 27.66 21.38 -9.27
C ALA A 69 26.14 21.36 -9.02
N PRO A 70 25.43 20.26 -9.35
CA PRO A 70 24.01 20.14 -8.99
C PRO A 70 23.86 20.11 -7.45
N PRO A 71 22.65 20.36 -6.93
CA PRO A 71 22.36 20.16 -5.52
C PRO A 71 22.83 18.78 -5.03
N ALA A 72 23.50 18.75 -3.87
CA ALA A 72 24.02 17.50 -3.32
C ALA A 72 22.88 16.50 -3.06
N LEU A 73 23.11 15.24 -3.41
CA LEU A 73 22.18 14.16 -3.06
C LEU A 73 22.29 13.86 -1.56
N PRO A 74 21.18 13.54 -0.87
CA PRO A 74 21.26 12.90 0.44
C PRO A 74 22.16 11.67 0.38
N LYS A 75 22.93 11.39 1.45
CA LYS A 75 23.93 10.31 1.45
C LYS A 75 23.33 8.97 1.03
N GLU A 76 22.13 8.66 1.50
CA GLU A 76 21.43 7.42 1.21
C GLU A 76 20.98 7.33 -0.24
N ILE A 77 20.52 8.45 -0.81
CA ILE A 77 20.15 8.55 -2.23
C ILE A 77 21.40 8.41 -3.11
N HIS A 78 22.52 9.01 -2.69
CA HIS A 78 23.80 8.83 -3.36
C HIS A 78 24.25 7.36 -3.35
N THR A 79 24.13 6.67 -2.21
CA THR A 79 24.46 5.25 -2.08
C THR A 79 23.58 4.35 -2.95
N PHE A 80 22.29 4.66 -3.08
CA PHE A 80 21.34 3.90 -3.88
C PHE A 80 21.26 4.36 -5.35
N TRP A 81 22.05 5.37 -5.74
CA TRP A 81 21.90 6.05 -7.02
C TRP A 81 21.90 5.07 -8.20
N GLY A 82 22.84 4.12 -8.22
CA GLY A 82 22.93 3.15 -9.30
C GLY A 82 21.78 2.17 -9.41
N ALA A 83 21.16 1.82 -8.27
CA ALA A 83 20.04 0.90 -8.22
C ALA A 83 18.73 1.54 -8.68
N PHE A 84 18.66 2.87 -8.77
CA PHE A 84 17.50 3.54 -9.34
C PHE A 84 17.44 3.32 -10.85
N SER A 85 16.23 3.14 -11.36
CA SER A 85 15.99 3.23 -12.79
C SER A 85 16.42 4.61 -13.30
N TRP A 86 16.96 4.67 -14.52
CA TRP A 86 17.18 5.95 -15.20
C TRP A 86 15.85 6.60 -15.62
N ALA A 87 14.80 5.81 -15.84
CA ALA A 87 13.52 6.26 -16.34
C ALA A 87 12.54 6.56 -15.20
N ASN A 88 11.78 7.64 -15.37
CA ASN A 88 10.78 8.11 -14.42
C ASN A 88 11.34 8.35 -13.00
N ASN A 89 12.64 8.60 -12.90
CA ASN A 89 13.33 8.87 -11.66
C ASN A 89 13.16 10.35 -11.28
N PRO A 90 12.52 10.67 -10.14
CA PRO A 90 12.23 12.04 -9.76
C PRO A 90 13.49 12.85 -9.37
N TRP A 91 14.64 12.19 -9.21
CA TRP A 91 15.93 12.84 -9.01
C TRP A 91 16.63 13.25 -10.32
N ILE A 92 16.10 12.81 -11.46
CA ILE A 92 16.68 13.03 -12.78
C ILE A 92 15.71 13.86 -13.63
N PRO A 93 15.64 15.19 -13.39
CA PRO A 93 14.78 16.06 -14.18
C PRO A 93 15.25 16.15 -15.63
N ASP A 94 14.30 16.37 -16.51
CA ASP A 94 14.55 16.67 -17.92
C ASP A 94 14.45 18.18 -18.13
N SER A 95 15.03 18.74 -19.18
CA SER A 95 15.02 20.20 -19.38
C SER A 95 13.60 20.79 -19.49
N ASN A 96 12.64 19.98 -19.95
CA ASN A 96 11.26 20.38 -20.21
C ASN A 96 10.24 19.48 -19.49
N ALA A 97 10.65 18.60 -18.58
CA ALA A 97 9.76 17.71 -17.86
C ALA A 97 10.27 17.43 -16.44
N GLN A 98 9.35 17.03 -15.55
CA GLN A 98 9.69 16.75 -14.15
C GLN A 98 10.72 15.63 -14.00
N HIS A 99 10.80 14.70 -14.95
CA HIS A 99 11.78 13.63 -14.96
C HIS A 99 12.01 13.13 -16.37
N LEU A 100 13.13 12.43 -16.61
CA LEU A 100 13.35 11.66 -17.84
C LEU A 100 12.29 10.57 -17.96
N ALA A 101 11.35 10.74 -18.88
CA ALA A 101 10.29 9.78 -19.09
C ALA A 101 10.71 8.70 -20.10
N SER A 102 10.45 7.42 -19.79
CA SER A 102 10.75 6.29 -20.70
C SER A 102 10.12 6.50 -22.08
N ARG A 103 8.89 7.05 -22.15
CA ARG A 103 8.21 7.41 -23.41
C ARG A 103 9.01 8.33 -24.35
N LYS A 104 9.87 9.21 -23.81
CA LYS A 104 10.69 10.16 -24.61
C LYS A 104 11.90 9.44 -25.21
N TYR A 105 12.33 8.37 -24.54
CA TYR A 105 13.50 7.55 -24.86
C TYR A 105 13.08 6.08 -25.02
N ASP A 106 11.99 5.85 -25.76
CA ASP A 106 11.34 4.55 -25.98
C ASP A 106 12.22 3.47 -26.63
N GLY A 107 13.27 3.87 -27.34
CA GLY A 107 14.35 2.97 -27.80
C GLY A 107 15.38 2.52 -26.76
N ILE A 108 15.31 2.97 -25.50
CA ILE A 108 16.21 2.57 -24.41
C ILE A 108 15.43 1.71 -23.41
N GLU A 109 15.99 0.56 -23.03
CA GLU A 109 15.39 -0.29 -22.01
C GLU A 109 15.44 0.37 -20.63
N ASP A 110 14.32 0.31 -19.91
CA ASP A 110 14.19 0.81 -18.53
C ASP A 110 14.96 -0.13 -17.58
N MET A 111 16.07 0.37 -17.02
CA MET A 111 16.97 -0.41 -16.17
C MET A 111 17.71 0.46 -15.15
N PRO A 112 18.36 -0.17 -14.14
CA PRO A 112 19.21 0.53 -13.17
C PRO A 112 20.32 1.36 -13.84
N ILE A 113 20.67 2.50 -13.24
CA ILE A 113 21.74 3.39 -13.71
C ILE A 113 23.10 2.69 -13.70
N GLU A 114 23.36 1.78 -12.76
CA GLU A 114 24.62 1.03 -12.70
C GLU A 114 24.84 0.14 -13.94
N ASP A 115 23.76 -0.39 -14.53
CA ASP A 115 23.80 -1.23 -15.73
C ASP A 115 24.05 -0.44 -17.02
N LEU A 116 23.92 0.89 -16.97
CA LEU A 116 24.34 1.78 -18.05
C LEU A 116 25.87 1.90 -18.16
N HIS A 117 26.61 1.41 -17.16
CA HIS A 117 28.07 1.44 -17.09
C HIS A 117 28.67 2.80 -17.48
N ILE A 118 28.06 3.90 -17.03
CA ILE A 118 28.54 5.25 -17.30
C ILE A 118 29.88 5.42 -16.58
N GLN A 119 30.99 5.53 -17.32
CA GLN A 119 32.34 5.68 -16.76
C GLN A 119 32.98 6.97 -17.27
N ARG A 120 33.62 7.73 -16.40
CA ARG A 120 34.41 8.88 -16.83
C ARG A 120 35.82 8.43 -17.21
N THR A 121 36.09 8.36 -18.50
CA THR A 121 37.38 7.87 -19.04
C THR A 121 38.42 8.98 -19.18
N GLY A 122 38.01 10.25 -19.15
CA GLY A 122 38.93 11.39 -19.20
C GLY A 122 38.34 12.64 -18.56
N ARG A 123 39.08 13.75 -18.61
CA ARG A 123 38.63 15.03 -18.04
C ARG A 123 37.26 15.45 -18.58
N THR A 124 37.05 15.32 -19.88
CA THR A 124 35.80 15.68 -20.55
C THR A 124 35.14 14.50 -21.26
N THR A 125 35.60 13.27 -21.02
CA THR A 125 35.15 12.09 -21.78
C THR A 125 34.47 11.09 -20.86
N TYR A 126 33.30 10.62 -21.29
CA TYR A 126 32.51 9.60 -20.63
C TYR A 126 32.22 8.47 -21.62
N SER A 127 32.25 7.22 -21.16
CA SER A 127 31.72 6.07 -21.89
C SER A 127 30.37 5.67 -21.29
N VAL A 128 29.40 5.32 -22.14
CA VAL A 128 28.05 4.93 -21.72
C VAL A 128 27.57 3.75 -22.53
N ARG A 129 27.06 2.71 -21.88
CA ARG A 129 26.39 1.59 -22.55
C ARG A 129 24.91 1.92 -22.71
N VAL A 130 24.42 1.90 -23.95
CA VAL A 130 23.00 2.14 -24.24
C VAL A 130 22.30 0.81 -24.50
N PRO A 131 21.40 0.36 -23.61
CA PRO A 131 20.66 -0.87 -23.79
C PRO A 131 19.47 -0.63 -24.74
N PRO A 132 19.43 -1.24 -25.94
CA PRO A 132 18.29 -1.06 -26.82
C PRO A 132 17.11 -1.93 -26.36
N VAL A 133 15.88 -1.42 -26.53
CA VAL A 133 14.68 -2.23 -26.28
C VAL A 133 14.66 -3.44 -27.23
N PRO A 134 14.49 -4.67 -26.72
CA PRO A 134 14.38 -5.87 -27.56
C PRO A 134 13.25 -5.74 -28.59
N GLY A 135 13.57 -5.84 -29.88
CA GLY A 135 12.58 -5.74 -30.97
C GLY A 135 11.97 -4.36 -31.20
N GLY A 136 12.53 -3.30 -30.57
CA GLY A 136 12.07 -1.92 -30.70
C GLY A 136 12.38 -1.27 -32.05
N ALA A 137 11.68 -0.18 -32.36
CA ALA A 137 11.88 0.62 -33.58
C ALA A 137 13.29 1.25 -33.65
N ALA A 138 13.63 1.82 -34.82
CA ALA A 138 14.94 2.38 -35.12
C ALA A 138 15.44 3.34 -34.00
N GLY A 139 16.58 3.00 -33.40
CA GLY A 139 17.13 3.66 -32.21
C GLY A 139 17.30 5.19 -32.31
N HIS A 140 17.47 5.84 -31.15
CA HIS A 140 17.73 7.28 -31.05
C HIS A 140 19.07 7.65 -31.69
N THR A 141 19.20 8.90 -32.15
CA THR A 141 20.50 9.40 -32.63
C THR A 141 21.49 9.53 -31.46
N VAL A 142 22.78 9.45 -31.76
CA VAL A 142 23.85 9.65 -30.76
C VAL A 142 23.65 10.98 -30.03
N ALA A 143 23.36 12.07 -30.74
CA ALA A 143 23.08 13.38 -30.14
C ALA A 143 21.91 13.38 -29.13
N LYS A 144 20.88 12.56 -29.36
CA LYS A 144 19.75 12.44 -28.42
C LYS A 144 20.13 11.60 -27.19
N LEU A 145 20.99 10.59 -27.37
CA LEU A 145 21.50 9.74 -26.29
C LEU A 145 22.54 10.47 -25.43
N GLU A 146 23.36 11.33 -26.01
CA GLU A 146 24.29 12.20 -25.27
C GLU A 146 23.52 13.09 -24.27
N ARG A 147 22.42 13.70 -24.71
CA ARG A 147 21.54 14.51 -23.83
C ARG A 147 20.93 13.71 -22.68
N TRP A 148 20.52 12.47 -22.98
CA TRP A 148 19.96 11.56 -21.98
C TRP A 148 20.98 11.16 -20.92
N ALA A 149 22.19 10.82 -21.35
CA ALA A 149 23.28 10.46 -20.45
C ALA A 149 23.66 11.64 -19.53
N PHE A 150 23.70 12.87 -20.05
CA PHE A 150 24.02 14.06 -19.23
C PHE A 150 22.98 14.34 -18.15
N ALA A 151 21.69 14.22 -18.48
CA ALA A 151 20.64 14.42 -17.50
C ALA A 151 20.77 13.41 -16.35
N SER A 152 21.22 12.18 -16.64
CA SER A 152 21.30 11.05 -15.70
C SER A 152 22.55 11.03 -14.82
N SER A 153 23.53 11.92 -15.03
CA SER A 153 24.90 11.74 -14.51
C SER A 153 25.30 12.75 -13.42
N PRO A 154 25.36 12.32 -12.14
CA PRO A 154 26.22 12.94 -11.13
C PRO A 154 27.68 12.97 -11.58
N ARG A 155 28.43 13.98 -11.14
CA ARG A 155 29.88 14.05 -11.40
C ARG A 155 30.59 12.87 -10.75
N VAL A 156 31.29 12.08 -11.56
CA VAL A 156 32.17 10.99 -11.13
C VAL A 156 33.64 11.38 -11.40
N ASN A 157 34.59 10.81 -10.64
CA ASN A 157 36.00 11.05 -10.89
C ASN A 157 36.46 10.28 -12.13
N VAL A 158 37.60 10.70 -12.70
CA VAL A 158 38.22 9.96 -13.81
C VAL A 158 38.60 8.55 -13.33
N GLY A 159 38.11 7.54 -14.04
CA GLY A 159 38.25 6.11 -13.72
C GLY A 159 37.02 5.49 -13.05
N ASP A 160 36.16 6.29 -12.42
CA ASP A 160 35.00 5.81 -11.68
C ASP A 160 33.80 5.53 -12.60
N CYS A 161 32.97 4.56 -12.19
CA CYS A 161 31.69 4.28 -12.83
C CYS A 161 30.55 4.82 -11.97
N LEU A 162 29.60 5.49 -12.61
CA LEU A 162 28.42 6.01 -11.96
C LEU A 162 27.53 4.86 -11.47
N GLY A 163 27.02 5.04 -10.25
CA GLY A 163 26.04 4.12 -9.68
C GLY A 163 26.64 2.83 -9.09
N LYS A 164 27.96 2.62 -9.14
CA LYS A 164 28.55 1.47 -8.44
C LYS A 164 28.17 1.49 -6.96
N SER A 165 27.49 0.43 -6.53
CA SER A 165 27.16 0.21 -5.14
C SER A 165 28.43 0.24 -4.28
N PRO A 166 28.44 0.95 -3.13
CA PRO A 166 29.60 0.94 -2.25
C PRO A 166 29.82 -0.47 -1.70
N PRO A 167 31.06 -0.79 -1.26
CA PRO A 167 31.33 -2.07 -0.61
C PRO A 167 30.45 -2.23 0.64
N LEU A 168 30.08 -3.47 0.96
CA LEU A 168 29.30 -3.78 2.14
C LEU A 168 30.14 -3.52 3.40
N ALA A 169 29.62 -2.65 4.27
CA ALA A 169 30.25 -2.29 5.53
C ALA A 169 29.30 -2.56 6.70
N LEU A 170 29.79 -3.21 7.75
CA LEU A 170 29.02 -3.40 8.98
C LEU A 170 28.80 -2.04 9.67
N ARG A 171 27.57 -1.80 10.11
CA ARG A 171 27.20 -0.63 10.92
C ARG A 171 27.66 -0.87 12.35
N ARG A 172 28.57 -0.03 12.85
CA ARG A 172 29.12 -0.11 14.23
C ARG A 172 29.65 -1.52 14.54
N PRO A 173 30.62 -2.03 13.77
CA PRO A 173 31.11 -3.38 13.95
C PRO A 173 31.75 -3.53 15.33
N PRO A 174 31.62 -4.69 16.00
CA PRO A 174 32.48 -5.00 17.13
C PRO A 174 33.94 -5.05 16.65
N GLN A 175 34.89 -4.82 17.55
CA GLN A 175 36.31 -4.99 17.23
C GLN A 175 36.61 -6.46 16.89
N LEU A 176 36.64 -6.82 15.62
CA LEU A 176 37.04 -8.16 15.18
C LEU A 176 38.58 -8.27 15.21
N ARG A 177 39.10 -9.49 15.21
CA ARG A 177 40.56 -9.73 15.17
C ARG A 177 41.12 -9.50 13.78
N GLN A 178 40.30 -9.75 12.76
CA GLN A 178 40.64 -9.58 11.36
C GLN A 178 39.72 -8.54 10.73
N GLU A 179 40.20 -7.90 9.67
CA GLU A 179 39.36 -7.12 8.78
C GLU A 179 38.73 -8.05 7.74
N TYR A 180 37.44 -7.83 7.45
CA TYR A 180 36.67 -8.67 6.53
C TYR A 180 36.11 -7.84 5.39
N PHE A 181 36.26 -8.33 4.17
CA PHE A 181 35.64 -7.81 2.96
C PHE A 181 34.35 -8.57 2.70
N TRP A 182 33.21 -7.88 2.72
CA TRP A 182 31.89 -8.48 2.64
C TRP A 182 31.35 -8.41 1.20
N GLN A 183 30.79 -9.52 0.71
CA GLN A 183 30.15 -9.60 -0.60
C GLN A 183 28.86 -10.43 -0.52
N VAL A 184 27.86 -10.05 -1.31
CA VAL A 184 26.63 -10.82 -1.49
C VAL A 184 26.97 -12.13 -2.22
N VAL A 185 26.53 -13.25 -1.68
CA VAL A 185 26.69 -14.58 -2.29
C VAL A 185 25.34 -15.11 -2.80
N ASP A 186 24.26 -14.79 -2.09
CA ASP A 186 22.88 -15.10 -2.48
C ASP A 186 21.93 -13.98 -2.00
N MET A 187 20.67 -14.03 -2.39
CA MET A 187 19.63 -13.06 -2.07
C MET A 187 19.50 -12.76 -0.58
N THR A 188 19.81 -13.72 0.29
CA THR A 188 19.72 -13.60 1.74
C THR A 188 21.06 -13.84 2.44
N SER A 189 22.16 -14.01 1.70
CA SER A 189 23.44 -14.43 2.29
C SER A 189 24.59 -13.54 1.85
N VAL A 190 25.41 -13.16 2.82
CA VAL A 190 26.62 -12.36 2.65
C VAL A 190 27.79 -13.12 3.25
N MET A 191 28.91 -13.17 2.51
CA MET A 191 30.15 -13.77 2.97
C MET A 191 31.19 -12.69 3.19
N GLY A 192 31.90 -12.77 4.32
CA GLY A 192 33.04 -11.92 4.64
C GLY A 192 34.33 -12.72 4.58
N TRP A 193 35.33 -12.29 3.82
CA TRP A 193 36.65 -12.91 3.78
C TRP A 193 37.73 -12.00 4.38
N SER A 194 38.71 -12.60 5.06
CA SER A 194 39.93 -11.91 5.46
C SER A 194 40.75 -11.49 4.24
N ALA A 195 41.66 -10.54 4.43
CA ALA A 195 42.51 -10.01 3.35
C ALA A 195 43.36 -11.08 2.64
N ASP A 196 43.76 -12.14 3.36
CA ASP A 196 44.50 -13.29 2.85
C ASP A 196 43.60 -14.41 2.28
N GLY A 197 42.28 -14.29 2.45
CA GLY A 197 41.30 -15.30 2.04
C GLY A 197 41.28 -16.56 2.91
N GLU A 198 42.09 -16.66 3.97
CA GLU A 198 42.21 -17.87 4.79
C GLU A 198 41.07 -18.04 5.80
N ALA A 199 40.36 -16.96 6.13
CA ALA A 199 39.25 -16.96 7.06
C ALA A 199 37.98 -16.36 6.42
N SER A 200 36.84 -16.99 6.69
CA SER A 200 35.53 -16.52 6.22
C SER A 200 34.45 -16.58 7.29
N ILE A 201 33.44 -15.72 7.16
CA ILE A 201 32.22 -15.71 7.97
C ILE A 201 31.03 -15.56 7.04
N GLU A 202 30.07 -16.46 7.15
CA GLU A 202 28.80 -16.39 6.43
C GLU A 202 27.72 -15.79 7.32
N LEU A 203 27.00 -14.82 6.78
CA LEU A 203 25.87 -14.15 7.41
C LEU A 203 24.60 -14.38 6.60
N GLU A 204 23.51 -14.74 7.26
CA GLU A 204 22.18 -14.83 6.66
C GLU A 204 21.26 -13.71 7.17
N GLN A 205 20.44 -13.17 6.27
CA GLN A 205 19.49 -12.11 6.56
C GLN A 205 18.26 -12.65 7.28
N GLN A 206 17.87 -12.01 8.37
CA GLN A 206 16.61 -12.34 9.06
C GLN A 206 15.39 -11.86 8.25
N ASP A 207 14.21 -12.41 8.53
CA ASP A 207 12.91 -12.02 7.96
C ASP A 207 12.59 -10.51 8.03
N ASN A 208 13.23 -9.78 8.93
CA ASN A 208 13.06 -8.33 9.05
C ASN A 208 13.84 -7.51 7.99
N GLY A 209 14.69 -8.15 7.19
CA GLY A 209 15.42 -7.54 6.08
C GLY A 209 16.53 -6.56 6.47
N VAL A 210 16.93 -6.50 7.74
CA VAL A 210 17.94 -5.54 8.25
C VAL A 210 18.97 -6.19 9.16
N HIS A 211 18.53 -7.10 10.03
CA HIS A 211 19.42 -7.84 10.92
C HIS A 211 19.97 -9.10 10.23
N TRP A 212 21.18 -9.46 10.64
CA TRP A 212 21.91 -10.60 10.10
C TRP A 212 22.32 -11.54 11.24
N GLU A 213 22.49 -12.81 10.93
CA GLU A 213 22.96 -13.84 11.86
C GLU A 213 24.12 -14.62 11.26
N VAL A 214 25.07 -15.04 12.10
CA VAL A 214 26.19 -15.88 11.65
C VAL A 214 25.70 -17.31 11.51
N VAL A 215 25.75 -17.84 10.28
CA VAL A 215 25.33 -19.21 9.97
C VAL A 215 26.49 -20.18 9.82
N ASP A 216 27.62 -19.72 9.28
CA ASP A 216 28.83 -20.53 9.16
C ASP A 216 30.11 -19.70 9.29
N HIS A 217 31.25 -20.37 9.50
CA HIS A 217 32.56 -19.74 9.49
C HIS A 217 33.68 -20.74 9.10
N HIS A 218 34.71 -20.24 8.42
CA HIS A 218 35.96 -20.95 8.19
C HIS A 218 37.12 -20.19 8.84
N ASN A 219 37.95 -20.85 9.67
CA ASN A 219 39.08 -20.25 10.40
C ASN A 219 38.81 -18.93 11.17
N ALA A 220 37.54 -18.53 11.34
CA ALA A 220 37.13 -17.25 11.95
C ALA A 220 36.38 -17.42 13.28
N ARG A 221 36.48 -18.60 13.94
CA ARG A 221 35.66 -18.99 15.10
C ARG A 221 35.54 -17.93 16.20
N LYS A 222 36.62 -17.22 16.51
CA LYS A 222 36.62 -16.23 17.60
C LYS A 222 35.85 -14.96 17.23
N ASP A 223 35.92 -14.54 15.98
CA ASP A 223 35.22 -13.37 15.45
C ASP A 223 33.74 -13.69 15.19
N ALA A 224 33.45 -14.87 14.63
CA ALA A 224 32.09 -15.40 14.52
C ALA A 224 31.38 -15.46 15.88
N LYS A 225 32.03 -16.02 16.92
CA LYS A 225 31.50 -16.01 18.29
C LYS A 225 31.30 -14.59 18.84
N LYS A 226 32.11 -13.62 18.43
CA LYS A 226 31.96 -12.22 18.88
C LYS A 226 30.71 -11.58 18.26
N LEU A 227 30.44 -11.87 17.00
CA LEU A 227 29.24 -11.44 16.28
C LEU A 227 27.98 -12.12 16.85
N GLN A 228 28.02 -13.42 17.13
CA GLN A 228 26.86 -14.19 17.66
C GLN A 228 26.44 -13.80 19.08
N ARG A 229 27.32 -13.21 19.89
CA ARG A 229 27.04 -12.90 21.31
C ARG A 229 25.89 -11.91 21.53
N ARG A 230 25.47 -11.18 20.50
CA ARG A 230 24.48 -10.11 20.63
C ARG A 230 23.43 -10.22 19.51
N PRO A 231 22.36 -10.99 19.73
CA PRO A 231 21.26 -11.11 18.77
C PRO A 231 20.71 -9.73 18.40
N GLY A 232 20.48 -9.49 17.11
CA GLY A 232 19.99 -8.20 16.60
C GLY A 232 21.01 -7.06 16.64
N GLU A 233 22.32 -7.35 16.76
CA GLU A 233 23.37 -6.33 16.64
C GLU A 233 24.14 -6.37 15.32
N ILE A 234 24.00 -7.39 14.49
CA ILE A 234 24.67 -7.43 13.18
C ILE A 234 23.77 -6.73 12.15
N ILE A 235 24.23 -5.57 11.67
CA ILE A 235 23.53 -4.74 10.70
C ILE A 235 24.59 -4.19 9.75
N PHE A 236 24.31 -4.16 8.45
CA PHE A 236 25.12 -3.44 7.47
C PHE A 236 24.68 -1.98 7.36
N GLU A 237 25.57 -1.09 6.94
CA GLU A 237 25.15 0.22 6.44
C GLU A 237 24.15 0.04 5.28
N ALA A 238 23.24 0.99 5.12
CA ALA A 238 22.24 0.93 4.06
C ALA A 238 22.94 0.76 2.70
N ASN A 239 22.60 -0.29 1.99
CA ASN A 239 23.24 -0.70 0.76
C ASN A 239 22.21 -1.38 -0.16
N PRO A 240 22.09 -0.97 -1.43
CA PRO A 240 21.09 -1.48 -2.36
C PRO A 240 21.24 -2.98 -2.66
N GLN A 241 22.44 -3.56 -2.53
CA GLN A 241 22.67 -4.97 -2.85
C GLN A 241 21.97 -5.93 -1.87
N ILE A 242 21.67 -5.45 -0.65
CA ILE A 242 21.15 -6.29 0.44
C ILE A 242 19.90 -5.71 1.11
N HIS A 243 19.50 -4.48 0.77
CA HIS A 243 18.29 -3.85 1.27
C HIS A 243 17.39 -3.45 0.12
N GLY A 244 16.13 -3.86 0.17
CA GLY A 244 15.14 -3.51 -0.86
C GLY A 244 14.69 -2.04 -0.85
N TYR A 245 15.13 -1.23 0.12
CA TYR A 245 14.78 0.19 0.22
C TYR A 245 15.91 1.01 0.85
N PRO A 246 16.07 2.30 0.46
CA PRO A 246 17.00 3.19 1.13
C PRO A 246 16.50 3.49 2.54
N TRP A 247 17.41 3.48 3.50
CA TRP A 247 17.09 3.81 4.87
C TRP A 247 18.24 4.55 5.54
N ALA A 248 17.91 5.42 6.48
CA ALA A 248 18.88 6.20 7.24
C ALA A 248 18.58 6.04 8.73
N VAL A 249 19.58 5.81 9.57
CA VAL A 249 19.40 5.96 11.03
C VAL A 249 20.62 6.66 11.60
N LYS A 250 20.39 7.70 12.43
CA LYS A 250 21.46 8.45 13.10
C LYS A 250 22.51 7.49 13.69
N GLY A 251 23.79 7.71 13.38
CA GLY A 251 24.90 6.84 13.81
C GLY A 251 24.98 6.60 15.32
N SER A 252 24.47 7.53 16.13
CA SER A 252 24.39 7.40 17.60
C SER A 252 23.45 6.28 18.08
N LYS A 253 22.46 5.87 17.28
CA LYS A 253 21.50 4.83 17.65
C LYS A 253 22.14 3.44 17.64
N ALA A 254 21.87 2.65 18.68
CA ALA A 254 22.33 1.25 18.77
C ALA A 254 21.68 0.38 17.69
N ASN A 255 22.38 -0.66 17.22
CA ASN A 255 21.90 -1.57 16.16
C ASN A 255 20.56 -2.22 16.56
N SER A 256 20.44 -2.71 17.79
CA SER A 256 19.20 -3.28 18.34
C SER A 256 17.98 -2.34 18.33
N LYS A 257 18.17 -1.03 18.14
CA LYS A 257 17.10 -0.03 18.08
C LYS A 257 16.77 0.40 16.64
N VAL A 258 17.52 -0.02 15.63
CA VAL A 258 17.37 0.43 14.23
C VAL A 258 15.97 0.15 13.71
N ILE A 259 15.47 -1.09 13.79
CA ILE A 259 14.12 -1.44 13.32
C ILE A 259 13.04 -0.57 13.98
N ARG A 260 13.18 -0.29 15.28
CA ARG A 260 12.22 0.56 15.99
C ARG A 260 12.25 1.99 15.48
N GLU A 261 13.43 2.53 15.20
CA GLU A 261 13.58 3.89 14.63
C GLU A 261 13.04 3.95 13.21
N LEU A 262 13.36 2.97 12.36
CA LEU A 262 12.83 2.86 10.99
C LEU A 262 11.30 2.82 10.99
N LYS A 263 10.68 2.04 11.90
CA LYS A 263 9.22 2.02 12.07
C LYS A 263 8.63 3.35 12.57
N GLN A 264 9.41 4.17 13.26
CA GLN A 264 8.97 5.47 13.78
C GLN A 264 9.16 6.60 12.76
N GLN A 265 10.10 6.49 11.83
CA GLN A 265 10.42 7.54 10.87
C GLN A 265 9.22 8.01 10.03
N PRO A 266 8.43 7.13 9.39
CA PRO A 266 7.26 7.57 8.63
C PRO A 266 6.29 8.38 9.50
N ARG A 267 6.12 7.99 10.77
CA ARG A 267 5.27 8.72 11.72
C ARG A 267 5.86 10.08 12.08
N LEU A 268 7.17 10.17 12.28
CA LEU A 268 7.86 11.42 12.60
C LEU A 268 7.84 12.39 11.41
N GLU A 269 8.08 11.90 10.20
CA GLU A 269 7.98 12.67 8.96
C GLU A 269 6.56 13.17 8.72
N LEU A 270 5.57 12.28 8.80
CA LEU A 270 4.16 12.65 8.67
C LEU A 270 3.76 13.69 9.72
N ARG A 271 4.24 13.55 10.96
CA ARG A 271 4.02 14.56 11.99
C ARG A 271 4.70 15.87 11.63
N SER A 272 5.97 15.87 11.26
CA SER A 272 6.70 17.09 10.89
C SER A 272 6.01 17.84 9.75
N ASN A 273 5.60 17.11 8.71
CA ASN A 273 4.96 17.68 7.53
C ASN A 273 3.51 18.11 7.80
N ALA A 274 2.78 17.38 8.63
CA ALA A 274 1.40 17.73 8.96
C ALA A 274 1.30 18.83 10.02
N THR A 275 2.25 18.93 10.96
CA THR A 275 2.17 19.82 12.14
C THR A 275 1.85 21.28 11.80
N PRO A 276 2.47 21.90 10.76
CA PRO A 276 2.15 23.27 10.37
C PRO A 276 0.69 23.48 9.92
N HIS A 277 -0.02 22.41 9.59
CA HIS A 277 -1.37 22.43 9.05
C HIS A 277 -2.39 21.65 9.88
N LEU A 278 -1.96 21.06 11.01
CA LEU A 278 -2.82 20.22 11.84
C LEU A 278 -4.02 20.99 12.39
N SER A 279 -3.85 22.26 12.79
CA SER A 279 -4.96 23.10 13.23
C SER A 279 -6.01 23.25 12.14
N LYS A 280 -5.60 23.66 10.93
CA LYS A 280 -6.49 23.80 9.78
C LYS A 280 -7.23 22.51 9.44
N ILE A 281 -6.55 21.36 9.53
CA ILE A 281 -7.18 20.05 9.31
C ILE A 281 -8.17 19.74 10.44
N SER A 282 -7.82 20.01 11.69
CA SER A 282 -8.69 19.82 12.85
C SER A 282 -9.96 20.66 12.73
N ASP A 283 -9.82 21.96 12.44
CA ASP A 283 -10.94 22.88 12.27
C ASP A 283 -11.86 22.41 11.13
N LYS A 284 -11.28 21.90 10.04
CA LYS A 284 -12.03 21.34 8.92
C LYS A 284 -12.80 20.08 9.30
N LEU A 285 -12.19 19.17 10.04
CA LEU A 285 -12.83 17.95 10.54
C LEU A 285 -13.97 18.29 11.51
N GLU A 286 -13.77 19.26 12.41
CA GLU A 286 -14.77 19.75 13.35
C GLU A 286 -15.96 20.40 12.62
N ALA A 287 -15.67 21.26 11.64
CA ALA A 287 -16.70 21.86 10.79
C ALA A 287 -17.52 20.80 10.04
N TRP A 288 -16.91 19.70 9.61
CA TRP A 288 -17.64 18.59 8.98
C TRP A 288 -18.48 17.80 9.97
N THR A 289 -17.96 17.54 11.16
CA THR A 289 -18.69 16.89 12.27
C THR A 289 -19.94 17.67 12.65
N ASN A 290 -19.85 18.99 12.67
CA ASN A 290 -20.99 19.86 12.99
C ASN A 290 -22.04 19.93 11.87
N LYS A 291 -21.68 19.59 10.62
CA LYS A 291 -22.57 19.65 9.45
C LYS A 291 -23.22 18.31 9.10
N ASP A 292 -22.61 17.18 9.48
CA ASP A 292 -23.02 15.86 9.03
C ASP A 292 -23.01 14.88 10.21
N MET A 293 -24.22 14.53 10.68
CA MET A 293 -24.43 13.61 11.79
C MET A 293 -23.77 12.25 11.58
N ARG A 294 -23.66 11.79 10.33
CA ARG A 294 -22.99 10.52 10.03
C ARG A 294 -21.48 10.65 10.20
N VAL A 295 -20.89 11.77 9.77
CA VAL A 295 -19.47 12.04 10.03
C VAL A 295 -19.21 12.13 11.53
N LYS A 296 -20.10 12.77 12.29
CA LYS A 296 -20.00 12.81 13.75
C LYS A 296 -19.95 11.42 14.37
N GLY A 297 -20.86 10.53 13.97
CA GLY A 297 -20.82 9.12 14.42
C GLY A 297 -19.55 8.39 13.98
N GLN A 298 -19.06 8.62 12.77
CA GLN A 298 -17.81 7.98 12.32
C GLN A 298 -16.57 8.52 13.04
N GLN A 299 -16.53 9.82 13.36
CA GLN A 299 -15.42 10.47 14.07
C GLN A 299 -15.46 10.25 15.59
N SER A 300 -16.56 9.74 16.15
CA SER A 300 -16.60 9.33 17.56
C SER A 300 -15.70 8.12 17.83
N GLN A 301 -15.33 7.36 16.78
CA GLN A 301 -14.37 6.28 16.88
C GLN A 301 -12.94 6.81 16.89
N THR A 302 -12.20 6.48 17.94
CA THR A 302 -10.76 6.73 17.95
C THR A 302 -10.07 5.83 16.91
N PRO A 303 -8.90 6.22 16.36
CA PRO A 303 -8.11 5.32 15.54
C PRO A 303 -7.85 3.98 16.24
N ARG A 304 -7.61 3.99 17.56
CA ARG A 304 -7.44 2.77 18.33
C ARG A 304 -8.67 1.86 18.24
N ASN A 305 -9.89 2.41 18.32
CA ASN A 305 -11.12 1.63 18.18
C ASN A 305 -11.28 1.10 16.75
N LEU A 306 -10.99 1.93 15.75
CA LEU A 306 -11.06 1.53 14.34
C LEU A 306 -10.11 0.36 14.02
N TRP A 307 -8.90 0.40 14.58
CA TRP A 307 -7.85 -0.61 14.40
C TRP A 307 -7.92 -1.76 15.42
N ALA A 308 -8.73 -1.68 16.48
CA ALA A 308 -8.90 -2.71 17.50
C ALA A 308 -9.91 -3.79 17.06
N HIS A 309 -9.80 -4.26 15.81
CA HIS A 309 -10.75 -5.21 15.23
C HIS A 309 -10.31 -6.67 15.31
N GLN A 310 -9.17 -7.02 15.92
CA GLN A 310 -8.76 -8.42 16.11
C GLN A 310 -8.83 -9.27 14.80
N ASN A 311 -8.47 -8.67 13.65
CA ASN A 311 -8.55 -9.27 12.31
C ASN A 311 -9.95 -9.65 11.82
N THR A 312 -11.04 -9.14 12.38
CA THR A 312 -12.41 -9.55 11.99
C THR A 312 -13.02 -8.72 10.87
N ILE A 313 -12.52 -7.52 10.64
CA ILE A 313 -12.71 -6.76 9.40
C ILE A 313 -11.42 -6.76 8.59
N THR A 314 -11.56 -6.57 7.28
CA THR A 314 -10.41 -6.46 6.37
C THR A 314 -9.78 -5.08 6.45
N ASP A 315 -8.50 -4.98 6.10
CA ASP A 315 -7.80 -3.70 5.98
C ASP A 315 -8.52 -2.74 5.03
N PHE A 316 -9.16 -3.28 3.99
CA PHE A 316 -9.99 -2.49 3.07
C PHE A 316 -11.23 -1.89 3.76
N GLN A 317 -11.93 -2.66 4.61
CA GLN A 317 -13.09 -2.15 5.35
C GLN A 317 -12.69 -1.04 6.32
N ILE A 318 -11.55 -1.18 7.02
CA ILE A 318 -10.99 -0.16 7.90
C ILE A 318 -10.63 1.08 7.09
N TRP A 319 -9.97 0.89 5.95
CA TRP A 319 -9.60 1.97 5.06
C TRP A 319 -10.83 2.75 4.58
N VAL A 320 -11.90 2.07 4.19
CA VAL A 320 -13.16 2.72 3.78
C VAL A 320 -13.77 3.49 4.96
N ALA A 321 -13.88 2.87 6.13
CA ALA A 321 -14.45 3.50 7.33
C ALA A 321 -13.67 4.74 7.76
N TYR A 322 -12.33 4.65 7.79
CA TYR A 322 -11.45 5.78 8.06
C TYR A 322 -11.68 6.90 7.06
N ARG A 323 -11.63 6.60 5.75
CA ARG A 323 -11.78 7.60 4.68
C ARG A 323 -13.17 8.24 4.66
N LEU A 324 -14.21 7.52 5.09
CA LEU A 324 -15.53 8.09 5.31
C LEU A 324 -15.50 9.11 6.46
N ALA A 325 -14.91 8.75 7.61
CA ALA A 325 -14.81 9.61 8.79
C ALA A 325 -14.08 10.93 8.49
N VAL A 326 -13.03 10.87 7.67
CA VAL A 326 -12.25 12.06 7.26
C VAL A 326 -12.70 12.67 5.93
N LYS A 327 -13.84 12.24 5.35
CA LYS A 327 -14.36 12.71 4.05
C LYS A 327 -13.31 12.72 2.92
N GLN A 328 -12.45 11.70 2.89
CA GLN A 328 -11.37 11.53 1.89
C GLN A 328 -11.66 10.43 0.87
N LEU A 329 -12.84 9.82 0.87
CA LEU A 329 -13.22 8.92 -0.21
C LEU A 329 -13.33 9.70 -1.52
N ASN A 330 -12.55 9.28 -2.52
CA ASN A 330 -12.53 9.96 -3.81
C ASN A 330 -13.85 9.71 -4.55
N LEU A 331 -14.62 10.78 -4.74
CA LEU A 331 -15.86 10.74 -5.50
C LEU A 331 -15.64 10.97 -7.01
N TYR A 332 -14.42 11.33 -7.43
CA TYR A 332 -14.08 11.62 -8.82
C TYR A 332 -14.20 10.38 -9.72
N TYR A 333 -14.66 10.62 -10.95
CA TYR A 333 -14.60 9.71 -12.08
C TYR A 333 -14.82 10.50 -13.38
N PRO A 334 -14.29 10.01 -14.52
CA PRO A 334 -14.54 10.62 -15.83
C PRO A 334 -16.04 10.75 -16.10
N GLY A 335 -16.50 11.94 -16.48
CA GLY A 335 -17.92 12.22 -16.78
C GLY A 335 -18.78 12.65 -15.59
N ARG A 336 -18.24 12.72 -14.36
CA ARG A 336 -18.98 13.20 -13.17
C ARG A 336 -19.51 14.62 -13.33
N GLU A 337 -18.78 15.50 -14.02
CA GLU A 337 -19.22 16.88 -14.27
C GLU A 337 -20.54 16.95 -15.05
N GLN A 338 -20.84 15.91 -15.84
CA GLN A 338 -22.07 15.79 -16.63
C GLN A 338 -23.15 14.98 -15.89
N GLN A 339 -22.77 14.26 -14.82
CA GLN A 339 -23.63 13.34 -14.07
C GLN A 339 -23.39 13.53 -12.57
N SER A 340 -24.03 14.55 -11.99
CA SER A 340 -23.98 14.80 -10.54
C SER A 340 -24.90 13.87 -9.73
N ALA A 341 -25.76 13.12 -10.42
CA ALA A 341 -26.72 12.16 -9.88
C ALA A 341 -26.04 10.96 -9.20
N CYS A 342 -26.81 10.25 -8.36
CA CYS A 342 -26.34 9.06 -7.67
C CYS A 342 -25.98 7.94 -8.67
N PRO A 343 -24.73 7.42 -8.67
CA PRO A 343 -24.34 6.37 -9.59
C PRO A 343 -25.03 5.02 -9.29
N GLN A 344 -25.52 4.81 -8.06
CA GLN A 344 -26.17 3.55 -7.69
C GLN A 344 -27.66 3.51 -8.05
N ASP A 345 -28.30 4.67 -8.20
CA ASP A 345 -29.72 4.75 -8.51
C ASP A 345 -30.01 5.95 -9.43
N PRO A 346 -30.29 5.69 -10.73
CA PRO A 346 -30.65 6.74 -11.68
C PRO A 346 -31.90 7.53 -11.30
N GLY A 347 -32.79 6.94 -10.48
CA GLY A 347 -34.00 7.59 -9.98
C GLY A 347 -33.78 8.41 -8.70
N CYS A 348 -32.54 8.65 -8.29
CA CYS A 348 -32.22 9.40 -7.10
C CYS A 348 -32.38 10.91 -7.34
N SER A 349 -33.17 11.58 -6.50
CA SER A 349 -33.46 13.02 -6.60
C SER A 349 -32.35 13.92 -6.05
N GLU A 350 -31.30 13.33 -5.47
CA GLU A 350 -30.20 14.09 -4.87
C GLU A 350 -29.24 14.59 -5.95
N THR A 351 -29.07 15.90 -6.03
CA THR A 351 -28.35 16.58 -7.11
C THR A 351 -26.84 16.55 -6.95
N GLU A 352 -26.32 16.25 -5.75
CA GLU A 352 -24.90 16.12 -5.47
C GLU A 352 -24.61 14.84 -4.67
N SER A 353 -24.11 13.81 -5.36
CA SER A 353 -23.71 12.56 -4.72
C SER A 353 -22.49 12.78 -3.80
N SER A 354 -22.73 12.69 -2.50
CA SER A 354 -21.71 12.68 -1.45
C SER A 354 -21.36 11.25 -0.99
N SER A 355 -20.25 11.08 -0.26
CA SER A 355 -19.92 9.79 0.34
C SER A 355 -21.01 9.34 1.32
N SER A 356 -21.48 10.25 2.18
CA SER A 356 -22.61 10.03 3.10
C SER A 356 -23.89 9.62 2.37
N HIS A 357 -24.17 10.22 1.21
CA HIS A 357 -25.27 9.82 0.35
C HIS A 357 -25.12 8.38 -0.14
N ILE A 358 -23.99 8.03 -0.77
CA ILE A 358 -23.73 6.68 -1.32
C ILE A 358 -23.88 5.59 -0.26
N VAL A 359 -23.42 5.82 0.97
CA VAL A 359 -23.44 4.80 2.02
C VAL A 359 -24.70 4.80 2.89
N TRP A 360 -25.55 5.82 2.79
CA TRP A 360 -26.76 5.96 3.62
C TRP A 360 -27.94 6.61 2.91
N GLY A 361 -27.78 7.83 2.38
CA GLY A 361 -28.88 8.63 1.84
C GLY A 361 -29.50 8.07 0.56
N CYS A 362 -28.71 7.37 -0.26
CA CYS A 362 -29.18 6.73 -1.47
C CYS A 362 -30.29 5.72 -1.17
N ARG A 363 -31.33 5.70 -2.02
CA ARG A 363 -32.46 4.77 -1.90
C ARG A 363 -32.01 3.31 -1.77
N ARG A 364 -30.93 2.91 -2.44
CA ARG A 364 -30.36 1.56 -2.37
C ARG A 364 -29.70 1.27 -1.04
N ALA A 365 -28.97 2.25 -0.50
CA ALA A 365 -28.42 2.15 0.84
C ALA A 365 -29.55 2.07 1.90
N GLN A 366 -30.59 2.91 1.78
CA GLN A 366 -31.78 2.85 2.64
C GLN A 366 -32.48 1.49 2.58
N GLN A 367 -32.69 0.91 1.40
CA GLN A 367 -33.27 -0.43 1.26
C GLN A 367 -32.42 -1.49 1.95
N PHE A 368 -31.10 -1.40 1.84
CA PHE A 368 -30.18 -2.31 2.51
C PHE A 368 -30.24 -2.18 4.04
N TRP A 369 -30.16 -0.96 4.57
CA TRP A 369 -30.22 -0.73 6.02
C TRP A 369 -31.58 -1.07 6.60
N ARG A 370 -32.67 -0.80 5.87
CA ARG A 370 -34.01 -1.28 6.21
C ARG A 370 -34.02 -2.80 6.31
N LYS A 371 -33.60 -3.50 5.25
CA LYS A 371 -33.54 -4.96 5.25
C LYS A 371 -32.76 -5.48 6.45
N TRP A 372 -31.61 -4.87 6.75
CA TRP A 372 -30.83 -5.23 7.93
C TRP A 372 -31.59 -5.06 9.24
N LEU A 373 -32.20 -3.90 9.46
CA LEU A 373 -32.97 -3.61 10.68
C LEU A 373 -34.17 -4.55 10.81
N GLU A 374 -34.85 -4.85 9.72
CA GLU A 374 -35.98 -5.78 9.72
C GLU A 374 -35.55 -7.20 10.11
N HIS A 375 -34.36 -7.64 9.68
CA HIS A 375 -33.81 -8.95 10.11
C HIS A 375 -33.33 -8.91 11.56
N TRP A 376 -32.76 -7.77 11.99
CA TRP A 376 -32.26 -7.59 13.35
C TRP A 376 -33.38 -7.58 14.39
N PHE A 377 -34.47 -6.85 14.11
CA PHE A 377 -35.57 -6.69 15.05
C PHE A 377 -36.70 -7.69 14.81
N GLY A 378 -36.85 -8.22 13.59
CA GLY A 378 -37.95 -9.13 13.22
C GLY A 378 -39.28 -8.41 13.01
N GLN A 379 -39.26 -7.14 12.61
CA GLN A 379 -40.44 -6.30 12.32
C GLN A 379 -40.16 -5.35 11.15
N GLU A 380 -41.18 -4.73 10.55
CA GLU A 380 -41.02 -3.79 9.43
C GLU A 380 -40.54 -2.41 9.87
N PHE A 381 -39.77 -1.73 9.00
CA PHE A 381 -39.28 -0.37 9.27
C PHE A 381 -39.62 0.59 8.13
N THR A 382 -40.22 1.72 8.48
CA THR A 382 -40.37 2.86 7.57
C THR A 382 -39.03 3.59 7.38
N GLY A 383 -38.90 4.40 6.33
CA GLY A 383 -37.68 5.18 6.08
C GLY A 383 -37.29 6.08 7.26
N ALA A 384 -38.26 6.78 7.86
CA ALA A 384 -38.03 7.62 9.03
C ALA A 384 -37.52 6.83 10.24
N GLN A 385 -38.01 5.61 10.44
CA GLN A 385 -37.51 4.74 11.51
C GLN A 385 -36.08 4.26 11.22
N VAL A 386 -35.74 3.92 9.96
CA VAL A 386 -34.35 3.58 9.59
C VAL A 386 -33.41 4.75 9.88
N ASP A 387 -33.81 5.98 9.56
CA ASP A 387 -33.03 7.18 9.81
C ASP A 387 -32.75 7.45 11.29
N SER A 388 -33.62 7.00 12.20
CA SER A 388 -33.35 7.08 13.65
C SER A 388 -32.16 6.23 14.10
N PHE A 389 -31.77 5.20 13.34
CA PHE A 389 -30.60 4.37 13.61
C PHE A 389 -29.31 4.84 12.91
N ARG A 390 -29.37 5.98 12.19
CA ARG A 390 -28.21 6.50 11.43
C ARG A 390 -26.96 6.62 12.29
N ASP A 391 -27.10 7.13 13.51
CA ASP A 391 -25.98 7.41 14.39
C ASP A 391 -25.37 6.11 14.94
N HIS A 392 -26.20 5.10 15.24
CA HIS A 392 -25.73 3.76 15.62
C HIS A 392 -24.83 3.15 14.53
N PHE A 393 -25.28 3.11 13.28
CA PHE A 393 -24.46 2.55 12.19
C PHE A 393 -23.23 3.39 11.86
N ALA A 394 -23.31 4.71 12.03
CA ALA A 394 -22.17 5.61 11.83
C ALA A 394 -21.10 5.39 12.90
N ALA A 395 -21.52 5.31 14.17
CA ALA A 395 -20.68 4.97 15.32
C ALA A 395 -20.29 3.49 15.36
N ARG A 396 -20.83 2.67 14.44
CA ARG A 396 -20.69 1.22 14.37
C ARG A 396 -21.28 0.50 15.59
N GLU A 397 -22.01 1.19 16.44
CA GLU A 397 -22.67 0.63 17.59
C GLU A 397 -23.90 -0.18 17.17
N ALA A 398 -24.00 -1.43 17.61
CA ALA A 398 -25.20 -2.20 17.35
C ALA A 398 -26.42 -1.58 18.05
N PRO A 399 -27.56 -1.48 17.35
CA PRO A 399 -28.86 -1.22 17.98
C PRO A 399 -29.16 -2.23 19.09
N GLN A 400 -30.05 -1.86 20.01
CA GLN A 400 -30.55 -2.80 21.01
C GLN A 400 -31.18 -4.00 20.32
N VAL A 401 -30.93 -5.20 20.87
CA VAL A 401 -31.48 -6.46 20.33
C VAL A 401 -32.94 -6.56 20.72
N SER A 402 -33.82 -6.83 19.75
CA SER A 402 -35.26 -7.02 20.02
C SER A 402 -35.50 -8.18 20.96
N ASP A 403 -36.62 -8.14 21.69
CA ASP A 403 -37.00 -9.25 22.56
C ASP A 403 -37.19 -10.55 21.76
N ARG A 404 -37.67 -10.47 20.51
CA ARG A 404 -37.79 -11.61 19.60
C ARG A 404 -36.44 -12.24 19.24
N LEU A 405 -35.45 -11.43 18.86
CA LEU A 405 -34.10 -11.95 18.56
C LEU A 405 -33.42 -12.46 19.84
N ARG A 406 -33.63 -11.78 20.97
CA ARG A 406 -33.16 -12.23 22.29
C ARG A 406 -33.75 -13.57 22.69
N GLU A 407 -35.06 -13.75 22.55
CA GLU A 407 -35.77 -14.98 22.86
C GLU A 407 -35.23 -16.14 22.01
N ARG A 408 -35.10 -15.94 20.69
CA ARG A 408 -34.46 -16.93 19.81
C ARG A 408 -33.06 -17.28 20.24
N LEU A 409 -32.21 -16.29 20.47
CA LEU A 409 -30.83 -16.52 20.87
C LEU A 409 -30.75 -17.20 22.25
N SER A 410 -31.67 -16.90 23.16
CA SER A 410 -31.73 -17.51 24.50
C SER A 410 -32.07 -19.00 24.46
N GLN A 411 -32.85 -19.45 23.47
CA GLN A 411 -33.09 -20.87 23.22
C GLN A 411 -31.81 -21.63 22.84
N TYR A 412 -30.77 -20.93 22.37
CA TYR A 412 -29.53 -21.53 21.88
C TYR A 412 -28.32 -21.26 22.78
N SER A 413 -28.23 -20.13 23.49
CA SER A 413 -27.32 -19.93 24.65
C SER A 413 -27.52 -18.62 25.42
N GLY A 414 -27.37 -18.68 26.75
CA GLY A 414 -27.59 -17.56 27.68
C GLY A 414 -26.60 -16.39 27.60
N SER A 415 -25.49 -16.47 26.85
CA SER A 415 -24.48 -15.40 26.76
C SER A 415 -24.11 -14.97 25.32
N SER A 416 -24.85 -15.41 24.29
CA SER A 416 -24.48 -15.20 22.87
C SER A 416 -24.57 -13.74 22.38
N MET A 417 -25.35 -12.90 23.07
CA MET A 417 -25.76 -11.60 22.54
C MET A 417 -24.68 -10.52 22.56
N GLN A 418 -23.77 -10.53 23.54
CA GLN A 418 -22.70 -9.52 23.62
C GLN A 418 -21.72 -9.65 22.44
N ASN A 419 -21.46 -10.88 21.99
CA ASN A 419 -20.63 -11.14 20.82
C ASN A 419 -21.30 -10.66 19.54
N LEU A 420 -22.61 -10.86 19.36
CA LEU A 420 -23.30 -10.34 18.17
C LEU A 420 -23.29 -8.80 18.15
N LYS A 421 -23.52 -8.16 19.30
CA LYS A 421 -23.49 -6.70 19.45
C LYS A 421 -22.11 -6.12 19.10
N ALA A 422 -21.04 -6.71 19.64
CA ALA A 422 -19.66 -6.30 19.33
C ALA A 422 -19.30 -6.52 17.84
N ARG A 423 -19.90 -7.52 17.20
CA ARG A 423 -19.62 -7.87 15.79
C ARG A 423 -20.54 -7.15 14.79
N CYS A 424 -21.58 -6.44 15.23
CA CYS A 424 -22.33 -5.51 14.37
C CYS A 424 -21.48 -4.33 13.91
N GLU A 425 -20.45 -3.98 14.67
CA GLU A 425 -19.41 -3.04 14.26
C GLU A 425 -18.75 -3.49 12.94
N GLU A 426 -18.75 -4.78 12.65
CA GLU A 426 -18.07 -5.40 11.51
C GLU A 426 -18.96 -5.53 10.28
N PHE A 427 -20.20 -5.03 10.39
CA PHE A 427 -21.14 -5.07 9.29
C PHE A 427 -20.67 -4.12 8.18
N GLY A 428 -19.97 -4.69 7.20
CA GLY A 428 -19.34 -3.98 6.08
C GLY A 428 -20.30 -3.35 5.07
N GLY A 429 -21.52 -2.99 5.47
CA GLY A 429 -22.53 -2.41 4.56
C GLY A 429 -22.06 -1.13 3.87
N GLN A 430 -21.33 -0.29 4.60
CA GLN A 430 -20.71 0.92 4.05
C GLN A 430 -19.66 0.57 2.97
N CYS A 431 -18.86 -0.47 3.23
CA CYS A 431 -17.87 -0.98 2.30
C CYS A 431 -18.51 -1.61 1.06
N ALA A 432 -19.59 -2.39 1.23
CA ALA A 432 -20.31 -3.02 0.13
C ALA A 432 -20.99 -1.98 -0.78
N ALA A 433 -21.60 -0.94 -0.19
CA ALA A 433 -22.13 0.19 -0.95
C ALA A 433 -21.02 0.90 -1.75
N TRP A 434 -19.87 1.13 -1.13
CA TRP A 434 -18.74 1.75 -1.80
C TRP A 434 -18.17 0.90 -2.95
N GLN A 435 -18.01 -0.41 -2.75
CA GLN A 435 -17.59 -1.35 -3.79
C GLN A 435 -18.57 -1.37 -4.96
N LEU A 436 -19.87 -1.40 -4.67
CA LEU A 436 -20.91 -1.35 -5.70
C LEU A 436 -20.80 -0.07 -6.53
N ARG A 437 -20.63 1.09 -5.88
CA ARG A 437 -20.40 2.36 -6.59
C ARG A 437 -19.18 2.27 -7.50
N ASN A 438 -18.06 1.72 -7.03
CA ASN A 438 -16.86 1.60 -7.85
C ASN A 438 -17.06 0.68 -9.06
N GLN A 439 -17.81 -0.40 -8.90
CA GLN A 439 -18.16 -1.28 -10.02
C GLN A 439 -19.04 -0.58 -11.07
N VAL A 440 -20.02 0.22 -10.63
CA VAL A 440 -20.85 0.98 -11.58
C VAL A 440 -20.02 2.03 -12.30
N VAL A 441 -19.21 2.77 -11.57
CA VAL A 441 -18.53 3.95 -12.10
C VAL A 441 -17.24 3.62 -12.87
N HIS A 442 -16.41 2.73 -12.34
CA HIS A 442 -15.09 2.43 -12.92
C HIS A 442 -15.09 1.18 -13.78
N GLU A 443 -15.96 0.21 -13.49
CA GLU A 443 -16.09 -1.01 -14.29
C GLU A 443 -17.30 -0.97 -15.24
N GLN A 444 -18.05 0.13 -15.26
CA GLN A 444 -19.25 0.34 -16.10
C GLN A 444 -20.29 -0.78 -15.94
N LYS A 445 -20.34 -1.44 -14.78
CA LYS A 445 -21.27 -2.55 -14.53
C LYS A 445 -22.67 -2.01 -14.32
N ILE A 446 -23.61 -2.52 -15.11
CA ILE A 446 -25.04 -2.26 -14.92
C ILE A 446 -25.57 -3.25 -13.88
N TRP A 447 -25.99 -2.71 -12.73
CA TRP A 447 -26.56 -3.50 -11.66
C TRP A 447 -28.07 -3.24 -11.53
N PRO A 448 -28.93 -4.23 -11.81
CA PRO A 448 -30.34 -4.14 -11.48
C PRO A 448 -30.56 -3.95 -9.98
N ALA A 449 -31.57 -3.15 -9.63
CA ALA A 449 -32.03 -2.86 -8.28
C ALA A 449 -31.94 -4.04 -7.30
N ALA A 450 -32.58 -5.16 -7.63
CA ALA A 450 -32.61 -6.34 -6.79
C ALA A 450 -31.21 -6.96 -6.61
N LYS A 451 -30.43 -7.03 -7.68
CA LYS A 451 -29.06 -7.56 -7.65
C LYS A 451 -28.11 -6.69 -6.84
N GLN A 452 -28.30 -5.37 -6.79
CA GLN A 452 -27.52 -4.48 -5.92
C GLN A 452 -27.71 -4.84 -4.45
N LEU A 453 -28.98 -4.99 -4.04
CA LEU A 453 -29.33 -5.35 -2.66
C LEU A 453 -28.81 -6.75 -2.29
N GLU A 454 -28.96 -7.72 -3.19
CA GLU A 454 -28.42 -9.07 -3.02
C GLU A 454 -26.88 -9.08 -2.95
N TYR A 455 -26.21 -8.28 -3.78
CA TYR A 455 -24.76 -8.15 -3.77
C TYR A 455 -24.28 -7.58 -2.43
N MET A 456 -24.88 -6.48 -1.97
CA MET A 456 -24.51 -5.86 -0.71
C MET A 456 -24.77 -6.80 0.46
N TRP A 457 -25.96 -7.40 0.52
CA TRP A 457 -26.34 -8.36 1.54
C TRP A 457 -25.42 -9.59 1.57
N GLY A 458 -25.23 -10.20 0.40
CA GLY A 458 -24.40 -11.39 0.24
C GLY A 458 -22.94 -11.13 0.57
N SER A 459 -22.40 -9.98 0.22
CA SER A 459 -21.02 -9.61 0.54
C SER A 459 -20.82 -9.45 2.05
N CYS A 460 -21.73 -8.77 2.74
CA CYS A 460 -21.66 -8.61 4.20
C CYS A 460 -21.82 -9.95 4.93
N PHE A 461 -22.81 -10.77 4.56
CA PHE A 461 -23.03 -12.06 5.20
C PHE A 461 -21.91 -13.07 4.92
N ARG A 462 -21.37 -13.08 3.69
CA ARG A 462 -20.22 -13.93 3.37
C ARG A 462 -19.02 -13.59 4.24
N HIS A 463 -18.74 -12.31 4.41
CA HIS A 463 -17.67 -11.84 5.30
C HIS A 463 -17.87 -12.34 6.73
N LEU A 464 -19.05 -12.11 7.32
CA LEU A 464 -19.34 -12.54 8.69
C LEU A 464 -19.31 -14.07 8.85
N ARG A 465 -19.78 -14.83 7.86
CA ARG A 465 -19.69 -16.30 7.87
C ARG A 465 -18.24 -16.77 7.82
N GLU A 466 -17.39 -16.08 7.08
CA GLU A 466 -15.97 -16.41 7.01
C GLU A 466 -15.25 -16.09 8.33
N VAL A 467 -15.57 -14.97 8.97
CA VAL A 467 -15.09 -14.66 10.33
C VAL A 467 -15.55 -15.74 11.30
N ALA A 468 -16.84 -16.09 11.32
CA ALA A 468 -17.39 -17.14 12.17
C ALA A 468 -16.69 -18.48 11.95
N ARG A 469 -16.45 -18.86 10.68
CA ARG A 469 -15.73 -20.07 10.30
C ARG A 469 -14.31 -20.04 10.84
N ARG A 470 -13.55 -18.98 10.60
CA ARG A 470 -12.17 -18.83 11.04
C ARG A 470 -12.05 -18.92 12.57
N GLU A 471 -12.88 -18.19 13.30
CA GLU A 471 -12.86 -18.24 14.77
C GLU A 471 -13.28 -19.63 15.28
N SER A 472 -14.25 -20.30 14.63
CA SER A 472 -14.67 -21.65 15.03
C SER A 472 -13.59 -22.72 14.86
N LEU A 473 -12.56 -22.46 14.05
CA LEU A 473 -11.43 -23.36 13.83
C LEU A 473 -10.27 -23.13 14.79
N ARG A 474 -10.25 -22.00 15.52
CA ARG A 474 -9.19 -21.66 16.48
C ARG A 474 -9.59 -22.15 17.87
N SER A 475 -8.71 -22.88 18.56
CA SER A 475 -9.00 -23.40 19.90
C SER A 475 -9.40 -22.30 20.89
N GLN A 476 -8.73 -21.15 20.85
CA GLN A 476 -8.95 -20.02 21.76
C GLN A 476 -10.27 -19.27 21.52
N THR A 477 -10.81 -19.28 20.31
CA THR A 477 -12.02 -18.50 19.92
C THR A 477 -13.13 -19.37 19.33
N ARG A 478 -13.03 -20.69 19.52
CA ARG A 478 -13.93 -21.69 18.94
C ARG A 478 -15.38 -21.41 19.30
N MET A 479 -15.62 -21.09 20.56
CA MET A 479 -16.95 -20.84 21.09
C MET A 479 -17.56 -19.56 20.52
N GLU A 480 -16.78 -18.49 20.40
CA GLU A 480 -17.18 -17.24 19.78
C GLU A 480 -17.55 -17.44 18.32
N GLY A 481 -16.74 -18.21 17.58
CA GLY A 481 -17.01 -18.54 16.18
C GLY A 481 -18.29 -19.35 15.99
N LEU A 482 -18.52 -20.36 16.84
CA LEU A 482 -19.76 -21.15 16.80
C LEU A 482 -20.99 -20.31 17.16
N ARG A 483 -20.89 -19.44 18.17
CA ARG A 483 -21.96 -18.50 18.55
C ARG A 483 -22.31 -17.55 17.41
N LEU A 484 -21.30 -16.92 16.80
CA LEU A 484 -21.51 -16.03 15.66
C LEU A 484 -22.20 -16.77 14.51
N LYS A 485 -21.78 -18.01 14.23
CA LYS A 485 -22.40 -18.85 13.19
C LYS A 485 -23.87 -19.13 13.47
N LEU A 486 -24.23 -19.47 14.72
CA LEU A 486 -25.62 -19.67 15.14
C LEU A 486 -26.43 -18.38 15.03
N CYS A 487 -25.87 -17.23 15.43
CA CYS A 487 -26.55 -15.94 15.28
C CYS A 487 -26.82 -15.59 13.82
N LEU A 488 -25.85 -15.83 12.93
CA LEU A 488 -26.04 -15.61 11.48
C LEU A 488 -27.12 -16.52 10.92
N ASP A 489 -27.13 -17.80 11.31
CA ASP A 489 -28.20 -18.74 10.91
C ASP A 489 -29.58 -18.27 11.44
N CYS A 490 -29.64 -17.72 12.66
CA CYS A 490 -30.88 -17.14 13.20
C CYS A 490 -31.35 -15.91 12.41
N LEU A 491 -30.45 -15.01 12.04
CA LEU A 491 -30.76 -13.83 11.21
C LEU A 491 -31.27 -14.25 9.83
N ASP A 492 -30.66 -15.27 9.21
CA ASP A 492 -31.15 -15.85 7.95
C ASP A 492 -32.55 -16.46 8.11
N ASN A 493 -32.80 -17.20 9.20
CA ASN A 493 -34.09 -17.86 9.43
C ASN A 493 -35.25 -16.89 9.73
N ILE A 494 -34.99 -15.77 10.42
CA ILE A 494 -35.99 -14.70 10.63
C ILE A 494 -36.49 -14.15 9.28
N SER A 495 -35.62 -14.14 8.26
CA SER A 495 -35.99 -13.76 6.88
C SER A 495 -37.01 -14.72 6.26
N ILE A 496 -36.82 -16.02 6.47
CA ILE A 496 -37.56 -17.11 5.81
C ILE A 496 -39.00 -17.18 6.34
N GLU A 497 -39.20 -16.99 7.64
CA GLU A 497 -40.53 -17.04 8.27
C GLU A 497 -41.45 -15.89 7.87
N ARG A 498 -40.90 -14.76 7.40
CA ARG A 498 -41.69 -13.64 6.86
C ARG A 498 -42.28 -13.97 5.49
N ALA A 499 -41.75 -14.97 4.76
CA ALA A 499 -42.18 -15.34 3.42
C ALA A 499 -43.39 -16.31 3.38
N SER A 500 -44.16 -16.45 4.47
CA SER A 500 -45.39 -17.26 4.51
C SER A 500 -46.38 -16.73 5.55
N PRO A 501 -47.71 -16.69 5.33
CA PRO A 501 -48.50 -16.50 4.10
C PRO A 501 -49.42 -15.24 4.14
N GLY A 502 -49.55 -14.51 3.02
CA GLY A 502 -50.57 -13.44 2.86
C GLY A 502 -50.40 -12.43 1.72
N PHE A 503 -49.19 -12.25 1.14
CA PHE A 503 -48.93 -11.25 0.09
C PHE A 503 -48.38 -11.86 -1.22
N PRO A 504 -48.51 -11.18 -2.39
CA PRO A 504 -48.12 -11.73 -3.68
C PRO A 504 -46.62 -12.00 -3.77
N LYS A 505 -46.28 -13.08 -4.48
CA LYS A 505 -44.92 -13.62 -4.63
C LYS A 505 -43.91 -12.56 -5.11
N GLU A 506 -43.05 -12.09 -4.22
CA GLU A 506 -41.70 -11.64 -4.59
C GLU A 506 -40.89 -12.83 -5.12
N PRO A 507 -39.88 -12.60 -5.98
CA PRO A 507 -39.11 -13.67 -6.61
C PRO A 507 -38.53 -14.63 -5.58
N ALA A 508 -38.64 -15.93 -5.87
CA ALA A 508 -38.22 -16.99 -4.96
C ALA A 508 -36.78 -16.75 -4.45
N PRO A 509 -36.52 -16.92 -3.14
CA PRO A 509 -35.18 -16.77 -2.59
C PRO A 509 -34.19 -17.66 -3.35
N ALA A 510 -32.98 -17.13 -3.54
CA ALA A 510 -31.92 -17.79 -4.30
C ALA A 510 -31.74 -19.25 -3.84
N ARG A 511 -31.49 -20.16 -4.80
CA ARG A 511 -31.49 -21.62 -4.61
C ARG A 511 -30.62 -22.12 -3.46
N TRP A 512 -29.56 -21.39 -3.08
CA TRP A 512 -28.68 -21.70 -1.95
C TRP A 512 -29.32 -21.49 -0.56
N LEU A 513 -30.47 -20.81 -0.48
CA LEU A 513 -31.21 -20.57 0.76
C LEU A 513 -32.11 -21.76 1.14
N LYS A 514 -32.58 -22.56 0.18
CA LYS A 514 -33.53 -23.68 0.41
C LYS A 514 -32.92 -24.93 1.09
N ASP A 515 -31.59 -25.01 1.19
CA ASP A 515 -30.88 -26.19 1.73
C ASP A 515 -30.35 -26.00 3.18
N THR A 516 -30.85 -25.01 3.94
CA THR A 516 -30.24 -24.58 5.22
C THR A 516 -30.74 -25.30 6.48
N GLU A 517 -31.92 -25.91 6.46
CA GLU A 517 -32.51 -26.58 7.63
C GLU A 517 -31.72 -27.81 8.18
N PRO A 518 -31.08 -28.66 7.34
CA PRO A 518 -30.25 -29.77 7.85
C PRO A 518 -28.92 -29.31 8.48
N ARG A 519 -28.43 -28.12 8.14
CA ARG A 519 -27.13 -27.61 8.58
C ARG A 519 -27.20 -26.95 9.96
N PHE A 520 -28.33 -26.32 10.31
CA PHE A 520 -28.53 -25.67 11.60
C PHE A 520 -28.58 -26.70 12.74
N ALA A 521 -29.38 -27.75 12.61
CA ALA A 521 -29.49 -28.82 13.60
C ALA A 521 -28.16 -29.55 13.86
N LYS A 522 -27.32 -29.72 12.84
CA LYS A 522 -25.96 -30.29 12.99
C LYS A 522 -25.02 -29.35 13.76
N ARG A 523 -25.07 -28.05 13.49
CA ARG A 523 -24.23 -27.04 14.18
C ARG A 523 -24.66 -26.85 15.63
N LEU A 524 -25.97 -26.89 15.90
CA LEU A 524 -26.51 -26.81 17.25
C LEU A 524 -26.06 -28.01 18.11
N ARG A 525 -26.00 -29.22 17.52
CA ARG A 525 -25.41 -30.40 18.19
C ARG A 525 -23.93 -30.19 18.52
N LEU A 526 -23.12 -29.79 17.53
CA LEU A 526 -21.69 -29.49 17.74
C LEU A 526 -21.46 -28.41 18.80
N TYR A 527 -22.35 -27.43 18.91
CA TYR A 527 -22.27 -26.39 19.95
C TYR A 527 -22.60 -26.94 21.35
N LYS A 528 -23.67 -27.74 21.46
CA LYS A 528 -24.04 -28.42 22.71
C LYS A 528 -22.96 -29.40 23.18
N GLU A 529 -22.28 -30.09 22.25
CA GLU A 529 -21.16 -31.01 22.51
C GLU A 529 -19.87 -30.33 22.99
N VAL A 530 -19.70 -29.02 22.77
CA VAL A 530 -18.51 -28.28 23.23
C VAL A 530 -18.76 -27.57 24.57
N ILE A 531 -20.03 -27.36 24.94
CA ILE A 531 -20.42 -26.73 26.22
C ILE A 531 -20.50 -27.75 27.36
N ASN A 532 -20.96 -28.96 27.04
CA ASN A 532 -20.96 -30.11 27.94
C ASN A 532 -19.61 -30.83 27.85
#